data_AF-A0A2U3QWA6-F1
#
_entry.id   AF-A0A2U3QWA6-F1
#
_cell.length_a   1.000
_cell.length_b   1.000
_cell.length_c   1.000
_cell.angle_alpha   90.00
_cell.angle_beta   90.00
_cell.angle_gamma   90.00
#
_symmetry.space_group_name_H-M   'P 1'
#
loop_
_entity.id
_entity.type
_entity.pdbx_description
1 polymer ?
#
loop_
_entity_poly.entity_id
_entity_poly.type
_entity_poly.pdbx_seq_one_letter_code
_entity_poly.pdbx_strand_id
1 'polypeptide(L)' 'MVDILRKADGLKKSKSWRKNKLNLKEQLLMALEYLREYRTYFHKWVEDTLVKHPNFALPGRVKL' A
#
# COMPACT_ATOMS: atom_id res chain seq x y z
N MET A 1 13.99 7.23 6.69
CA MET A 1 13.10 6.30 5.95
C MET A 1 13.90 5.26 5.15
N VAL A 2 14.85 5.69 4.31
CA VAL A 2 15.74 4.78 3.56
C VAL A 2 16.57 3.86 4.48
N ASP A 3 17.04 4.35 5.64
CA ASP A 3 17.78 3.50 6.60
C ASP A 3 16.92 2.41 7.25
N ILE A 4 15.63 2.68 7.45
CA ILE A 4 14.66 1.71 7.96
C ILE A 4 14.45 0.61 6.91
N LEU A 5 14.25 1.02 5.65
CA LEU A 5 14.14 0.09 4.53
C LEU A 5 15.42 -0.71 4.36
N ARG A 6 16.61 -0.10 4.53
CA ARG A 6 17.90 -0.81 4.46
C ARG A 6 18.01 -1.88 5.55
N LYS A 7 17.58 -1.57 6.78
CA LYS A 7 17.55 -2.52 7.88
C LYS A 7 16.57 -3.67 7.63
N ALA A 8 15.39 -3.37 7.09
CA ALA A 8 14.39 -4.36 6.69
C ALA A 8 14.86 -5.24 5.52
N ASP A 9 15.54 -4.66 4.53
CA ASP A 9 16.11 -5.38 3.39
C ASP A 9 17.23 -6.32 3.82
N GLY A 10 18.06 -5.91 4.78
CA GLY A 10 19.07 -6.80 5.36
C GLY A 10 18.45 -8.05 5.99
N LEU A 11 17.30 -7.89 6.65
CA LEU A 11 16.56 -8.99 7.28
C LEU A 11 15.77 -9.84 6.27
N LYS A 12 15.31 -9.25 5.16
CA LYS A 12 14.70 -9.99 4.04
C LYS A 12 15.73 -10.78 3.24
N LYS A 13 16.93 -10.22 3.01
CA LYS A 13 18.01 -10.86 2.25
C LYS A 13 18.63 -12.06 2.96
N SER A 14 18.55 -12.13 4.30
CA SER A 14 18.94 -13.36 5.01
C SER A 14 17.99 -14.54 4.75
N LYS A 15 16.75 -14.25 4.35
CA LYS A 15 15.73 -15.27 4.01
C LYS A 15 15.54 -15.47 2.50
N SER A 16 16.01 -14.53 1.67
CA SER A 16 15.76 -14.48 0.23
C SER A 16 17.08 -14.41 -0.55
N TRP A 17 17.30 -15.37 -1.44
CA TRP A 17 18.53 -15.47 -2.25
C TRP A 17 18.64 -14.40 -3.36
N ARG A 18 17.52 -13.85 -3.84
CA ARG A 18 17.50 -12.99 -5.03
C ARG A 18 17.78 -11.53 -4.68
N LYS A 19 18.74 -10.92 -5.37
CA LYS A 19 19.04 -9.49 -5.26
C LYS A 19 18.02 -8.68 -6.06
N ASN A 20 17.53 -7.57 -5.49
CA ASN A 20 16.70 -6.61 -6.21
C ASN A 20 17.53 -5.90 -7.29
N LYS A 21 16.95 -5.75 -8.48
CA LYS A 21 17.58 -5.11 -9.65
C LYS A 21 17.65 -3.59 -9.53
N LEU A 22 16.73 -2.99 -8.76
CA LEU A 22 16.62 -1.54 -8.56
C LEU A 22 17.24 -1.12 -7.23
N ASN A 23 17.74 0.12 -7.19
CA ASN A 23 18.29 0.67 -5.96
C ASN A 23 17.15 1.05 -4.99
N LEU A 24 17.43 1.00 -3.69
CA LEU A 24 16.39 1.19 -2.66
C LEU A 24 15.73 2.57 -2.71
N LYS A 25 16.46 3.59 -3.16
CA LYS A 25 15.98 4.97 -3.30
C LYS A 25 15.04 5.11 -4.50
N GLU A 26 15.37 4.49 -5.63
CA GLU A 26 14.56 4.41 -6.84
C GLU A 26 13.27 3.64 -6.58
N GLN A 27 13.33 2.51 -5.86
CA GLN A 27 12.12 1.78 -5.47
C GLN A 27 11.21 2.64 -4.59
N LEU A 28 11.79 3.40 -3.65
CA LEU A 28 11.02 4.32 -2.82
C LEU A 28 10.42 5.45 -3.65
N LEU A 29 11.19 6.02 -4.58
CA LEU A 29 10.73 7.11 -5.45
C LEU A 29 9.56 6.64 -6.31
N MET A 30 9.70 5.50 -7.01
CA MET A 30 8.62 4.89 -7.78
C MET A 30 7.37 4.65 -6.94
N ALA A 31 7.52 4.13 -5.71
CA ALA A 31 6.37 3.87 -4.84
C ALA A 31 5.65 5.17 -4.44
N LEU A 32 6.39 6.23 -4.15
CA LEU A 32 5.81 7.54 -3.80
C LEU A 32 5.13 8.21 -5.00
N GLU A 33 5.75 8.16 -6.18
CA GLU A 33 5.18 8.67 -7.43
C GLU A 33 3.91 7.91 -7.78
N TYR A 34 3.95 6.58 -7.70
CA TYR A 34 2.79 5.72 -7.90
C TYR A 34 1.63 6.09 -6.95
N LEU A 35 1.90 6.26 -5.66
CA LEU A 35 0.86 6.63 -4.69
C LEU A 35 0.28 8.03 -4.98
N ARG A 36 1.08 8.96 -5.48
CA ARG A 36 0.64 10.31 -5.84
C ARG A 36 -0.23 10.30 -7.10
N GLU A 37 0.19 9.56 -8.12
CA GLU A 37 -0.50 9.49 -9.41
C GLU A 37 -1.80 8.67 -9.32
N TYR A 38 -1.81 7.62 -8.51
CA TYR A 38 -2.95 6.72 -8.33
C TYR A 38 -3.80 7.04 -7.09
N ARG A 39 -3.72 8.27 -6.54
CA ARG A 39 -4.50 8.66 -5.34
C ARG A 39 -6.01 8.44 -5.51
N THR A 40 -6.54 8.67 -6.70
CA THR A 40 -7.96 8.44 -7.03
C THR A 40 -8.34 6.97 -7.02
N TYR A 41 -7.46 6.09 -7.51
CA TYR A 41 -7.66 4.65 -7.44
C TYR A 41 -7.53 4.13 -6.01
N PHE A 42 -6.63 4.68 -5.22
CA PHE A 42 -6.53 4.35 -3.80
C PHE A 42 -7.84 4.68 -3.07
N HIS A 43 -8.46 5.83 -3.36
CA HIS A 43 -9.76 6.19 -2.78
C HIS A 43 -10.88 5.22 -3.19
N LYS A 44 -11.00 4.92 -4.49
CA LYS A 44 -12.00 3.95 -4.99
C LYS A 44 -11.80 2.56 -4.39
N TRP A 45 -10.56 2.10 -4.31
CA TRP A 45 -10.25 0.80 -3.71
C TRP A 45 -10.62 0.76 -2.22
N VAL A 46 -10.37 1.84 -1.48
CA VAL A 46 -10.81 1.96 -0.07
C VAL A 46 -12.33 1.95 0.04
N GLU A 47 -13.05 2.69 -0.80
CA GLU A 47 -14.53 2.64 -0.82
C GLU A 47 -15.04 1.23 -1.15
N ASP A 48 -14.47 0.59 -2.18
CA ASP A 48 -14.86 -0.74 -2.60
C ASP A 48 -14.54 -1.82 -1.56
N THR A 49 -13.48 -1.65 -0.77
CA THR A 49 -13.01 -2.67 0.18
C THR A 49 -13.54 -2.46 1.59
N LEU A 50 -13.63 -1.22 2.07
CA LEU A 50 -14.06 -0.89 3.43
C LEU A 50 -15.53 -0.46 3.49
N VAL A 51 -15.98 0.42 2.61
CA VAL A 51 -17.36 0.97 2.68
C VAL A 51 -18.40 -0.04 2.21
N LYS A 52 -18.06 -0.88 1.23
CA LYS A 52 -18.93 -1.99 0.78
C LYS A 52 -18.85 -3.23 1.65
N HIS A 53 -17.95 -3.29 2.64
CA HIS A 53 -17.85 -4.46 3.48
C HIS A 53 -19.11 -4.59 4.35
N PRO A 54 -19.75 -5.77 4.42
CA PRO A 54 -20.99 -5.97 5.16
C PRO A 54 -20.90 -5.58 6.64
N ASN A 55 -19.72 -5.69 7.26
CA ASN A 55 -19.50 -5.27 8.65
C ASN A 55 -19.51 -3.75 8.87
N PHE A 56 -19.24 -2.95 7.83
CA PHE A 56 -19.28 -1.47 7.88
C PHE A 56 -20.52 -0.91 7.17
N ALA A 57 -21.35 -1.78 6.59
CA ALA A 57 -22.62 -1.38 6.00
C ALA A 57 -23.50 -0.78 7.10
N LEU A 58 -23.81 0.52 6.96
CA LEU A 58 -24.66 1.21 7.91
C LEU A 58 -26.04 0.52 7.96
N PRO A 59 -26.51 0.08 9.14
CA PRO A 59 -27.80 -0.59 9.26
C PRO A 59 -28.92 0.40 8.91
N GLY A 60 -29.59 0.12 7.80
CA GLY A 60 -30.96 0.55 7.48
C GLY A 60 -31.24 2.06 7.47
N ARG A 61 -31.38 2.64 6.27
CA ARG A 61 -32.19 3.84 6.10
C ARG A 61 -33.64 3.51 6.50
N VAL A 62 -34.08 4.02 7.64
CA VAL A 62 -35.50 4.05 8.01
C VAL A 62 -36.21 4.90 6.96
N LYS A 63 -37.06 4.28 6.15
CA LYS A 63 -38.01 5.00 5.29
C LYS A 63 -39.11 5.55 6.18
N LEU A 64 -39.23 6.88 6.25
CA LEU A 64 -40.47 7.56 6.60
C LEU A 64 -41.44 7.47 5.42
#